data_AF-A0AAN8TUY0-F1
#
_entry.id   AF-A0AAN8TUY0-F1
#
_cell.length_a   1.000
_cell.length_b   1.000
_cell.length_c   1.000
_cell.angle_alpha   90.00
_cell.angle_beta   90.00
_cell.angle_gamma   90.00
#
_symmetry.space_group_name_H-M   'P 1'
#
loop_
_entity.id
_entity.type
_entity.pdbx_description
1 polymer ?
#
loop_
_entity_poly.entity_id
_entity_poly.type
_entity_poly.pdbx_seq_one_letter_code
_entity_poly.pdbx_strand_id
1 'polypeptide(L)'
;MELYIANAWRFAQKPQTLAHDDGYFIFRFDSKEVCDKVLMGGPYTYRNKPFMIQAWKRDFEFNPDCITTIPLWVTFPSLPVGFWSNDSFE
;
A
#
# COMPACT_ATOMS: atom_id res chain seq x y z
N MET A 1 -4.03 13.87 7.11
CA MET A 1 -3.65 12.50 6.70
C MET A 1 -4.20 11.46 7.66
N GLU A 2 -4.07 11.63 8.98
CA GLU A 2 -4.57 10.64 9.97
C GLU A 2 -6.05 10.25 9.82
N LEU A 3 -6.96 11.23 9.65
CA LEU A 3 -8.39 10.93 9.43
C LEU A 3 -8.64 10.11 8.16
N TYR A 4 -7.87 10.36 7.11
CA TYR A 4 -7.97 9.58 5.87
C TYR A 4 -7.52 8.14 6.12
N ILE A 5 -6.38 7.95 6.79
CA ILE A 5 -5.85 6.63 7.13
C ILE A 5 -6.84 5.85 8.00
N ALA A 6 -7.41 6.48 9.03
CA ALA A 6 -8.41 5.85 9.89
C ALA A 6 -9.65 5.38 9.11
N ASN A 7 -10.07 6.16 8.10
CA ASN A 7 -11.18 5.82 7.24
C ASN A 7 -10.84 4.81 6.13
N ALA A 8 -9.60 4.83 5.62
CA ALA A 8 -9.14 3.92 4.58
C ALA A 8 -8.80 2.54 5.13
N TRP A 9 -8.23 2.46 6.34
CA TRP A 9 -7.78 1.23 6.98
C TRP A 9 -8.58 0.92 8.24
N ARG A 10 -9.93 0.93 8.13
CA ARG A 10 -10.84 0.69 9.26
C ARG A 10 -10.67 -0.69 9.93
N PHE A 11 -10.08 -1.63 9.21
CA PHE A 11 -9.75 -2.98 9.69
C PHE A 11 -8.44 -3.04 10.48
N ALA A 12 -7.62 -1.98 10.41
CA ALA A 12 -6.38 -1.87 11.14
C ALA A 12 -6.59 -1.06 12.42
N GLN A 13 -5.99 -1.49 13.52
CA GLN A 13 -5.74 -0.57 14.64
C GLN A 13 -4.86 0.58 14.14
N LYS A 14 -5.01 1.78 14.71
CA LYS A 14 -4.25 2.97 14.30
C LYS A 14 -2.75 2.64 14.28
N PRO A 15 -2.11 2.57 13.09
CA PRO A 15 -0.69 2.25 13.02
C PRO A 15 0.12 3.42 13.56
N GLN A 16 1.28 3.11 14.14
CA GLN A 16 2.23 4.17 14.45
C GLN A 16 2.70 4.79 13.13
N THR A 17 2.51 6.10 13.00
CA THR A 17 2.90 6.87 11.81
C THR A 17 4.11 7.71 12.15
N LEU A 18 5.18 7.53 11.39
CA LEU A 18 6.40 8.34 11.47
C LEU A 18 6.52 9.15 10.18
N ALA A 19 6.57 10.47 10.29
CA ALA A 19 6.85 11.34 9.16
C ALA A 19 8.37 11.47 8.99
N HIS A 20 8.85 11.38 7.76
CA HIS A 20 10.24 11.66 7.41
C HIS A 20 10.33 13.01 6.70
N ASP A 21 11.44 13.72 6.90
CA ASP A 21 11.64 15.08 6.36
C ASP A 21 11.71 15.09 4.82
N ASP A 22 12.12 13.97 4.21
CA ASP A 22 12.12 13.77 2.76
C ASP A 22 10.70 13.62 2.16
N GLY A 23 9.64 13.75 2.95
CA GLY A 23 8.27 13.83 2.45
C GLY A 23 7.54 12.49 2.31
N TYR A 24 8.05 11.42 2.92
CA TYR A 24 7.36 10.13 3.03
C TYR A 24 6.94 9.78 4.46
N PHE A 25 6.09 8.77 4.59
CA PHE A 25 5.59 8.28 5.87
C PHE A 25 5.92 6.80 6.04
N ILE A 26 6.29 6.41 7.26
CA ILE A 26 6.45 5.02 7.65
C ILE A 26 5.27 4.65 8.55
N PHE A 27 4.57 3.58 8.18
CA PHE A 27 3.47 3.01 8.96
C PHE A 27 3.94 1.71 9.59
N ARG A 28 3.96 1.66 10.93
CA ARG A 28 4.24 0.44 11.68
C ARG A 28 2.94 -0.21 12.12
N PHE A 29 2.71 -1.42 11.64
CA PHE A 29 1.60 -2.29 12.02
C PHE A 29 2.07 -3.37 12.98
N ASP A 30 1.19 -3.80 13.88
CA ASP A 30 1.49 -4.88 14.84
C ASP A 30 1.32 -6.28 14.22
N SER A 31 0.62 -6.38 13.08
CA SER A 31 0.38 -7.63 12.36
C SER A 31 0.81 -7.52 10.91
N LYS A 32 1.57 -8.52 10.46
CA LYS A 32 1.94 -8.68 9.05
C LYS A 32 0.71 -8.85 8.16
N GLU A 33 -0.32 -9.56 8.62
CA GLU A 33 -1.55 -9.75 7.86
C GLU A 33 -2.28 -8.43 7.60
N VAL A 34 -2.25 -7.52 8.57
CA VAL A 34 -2.84 -6.17 8.41
C VAL A 34 -2.01 -5.35 7.44
N CYS A 35 -0.68 -5.43 7.51
CA CYS A 35 0.22 -4.79 6.56
C CYS A 35 -0.03 -5.28 5.12
N ASP A 36 -0.09 -6.60 4.94
CA ASP A 36 -0.33 -7.22 3.63
C ASP A 36 -1.72 -6.84 3.09
N LYS A 37 -2.75 -6.77 3.94
CA LYS A 37 -4.09 -6.26 3.57
C LYS A 37 -4.06 -4.80 3.12
N VAL A 38 -3.28 -3.94 3.78
CA VAL A 38 -3.12 -2.54 3.35
C VAL A 38 -2.37 -2.48 2.01
N LEU A 39 -1.31 -3.27 1.83
CA LEU A 39 -0.57 -3.28 0.56
C LEU A 39 -1.43 -3.73 -0.62
N MET A 40 -2.30 -4.73 -0.41
CA MET A 40 -3.17 -5.29 -1.44
C MET A 40 -4.49 -4.53 -1.61
N GLY A 41 -4.88 -3.70 -0.65
CA GLY A 41 -6.19 -3.03 -0.59
C GLY A 41 -6.31 -1.74 -1.41
N GLY A 42 -5.28 -1.34 -2.15
CA GLY A 42 -5.29 -0.12 -2.96
C GLY A 42 -6.17 -0.21 -4.20
N PRO A 43 -6.35 0.91 -4.95
CA PRO A 43 -5.59 2.16 -4.87
C PRO A 43 -6.03 3.10 -3.76
N TYR A 44 -5.06 3.81 -3.18
CA TYR A 44 -5.33 4.86 -2.19
C TYR A 44 -5.21 6.24 -2.83
N THR A 45 -6.17 7.11 -2.53
CA THR A 45 -6.21 8.49 -3.02
C THR A 45 -6.42 9.44 -1.86
N TYR A 46 -5.44 10.30 -1.59
CA TYR A 46 -5.52 11.34 -0.57
C TYR A 46 -5.62 12.71 -1.24
N ARG A 47 -6.73 13.43 -1.01
CA ARG A 47 -6.99 14.77 -1.61
C ARG A 47 -6.83 14.78 -3.13
N ASN A 48 -7.42 13.80 -3.82
CA ASN A 48 -7.33 13.61 -5.27
C ASN A 48 -5.90 13.38 -5.81
N LYS A 49 -4.94 13.05 -4.94
CA LYS A 49 -3.59 12.63 -5.33
C LYS A 49 -3.40 11.15 -5.00
N PRO A 50 -2.82 10.35 -5.91
CA PRO A 50 -2.51 8.96 -5.62
C PRO A 50 -1.54 8.88 -4.45
N PHE A 51 -1.83 8.01 -3.51
CA PHE A 51 -1.01 7.76 -2.33
C PHE A 51 -0.29 6.43 -2.53
N MET A 52 1.01 6.50 -2.83
CA MET A 52 1.83 5.32 -3.08
C MET A 52 2.17 4.63 -1.75
N ILE A 53 1.92 3.32 -1.70
CA ILE A 53 2.29 2.47 -0.57
C ILE A 53 3.15 1.34 -1.10
N GLN A 54 4.22 1.02 -0.39
CA GLN A 54 5.07 -0.13 -0.66
C GLN A 54 5.51 -0.79 0.65
N ALA A 55 5.95 -2.04 0.55
CA ALA A 55 6.57 -2.72 1.68
C ALA A 55 7.86 -2.00 2.08
N TRP A 56 8.05 -1.83 3.40
CA TRP A 56 9.26 -1.22 3.94
C TRP A 56 10.51 -2.02 3.55
N LYS A 57 11.58 -1.31 3.19
CA LYS A 57 12.91 -1.88 2.92
C LYS A 57 13.92 -1.10 3.76
N ARG A 58 14.92 -1.80 4.32
CA ARG A 58 15.97 -1.16 5.13
C ARG A 58 16.77 -0.12 4.34
N ASP A 59 16.99 -0.39 3.06
CA ASP A 59 17.77 0.47 2.17
C ASP A 59 16.85 1.38 1.32
N PHE A 60 15.65 1.68 1.83
CA PHE A 60 14.75 2.60 1.15
C PHE A 60 15.27 4.03 1.29
N GLU A 61 15.54 4.66 0.14
CA GLU A 61 15.84 6.08 0.03
C GLU A 61 14.75 6.73 -0.83
N PHE A 62 14.14 7.81 -0.34
CA PHE A 62 13.19 8.56 -1.13
C PHE A 62 13.94 9.55 -2.00
N ASN A 63 13.99 9.27 -3.29
CA ASN A 63 14.52 10.18 -4.28
C ASN A 63 13.42 10.50 -5.31
N PRO A 64 12.88 11.73 -5.33
CA PRO A 64 11.81 12.11 -6.24
C PRO A 64 12.23 12.05 -7.72
N ASP A 65 13.51 12.25 -8.02
CA ASP A 65 14.07 12.17 -9.37
C ASP A 65 14.25 10.72 -9.85
N CYS A 66 14.27 9.76 -8.92
CA CYS A 66 14.38 8.32 -9.21
C CYS A 66 13.02 7.60 -9.29
N ILE A 67 11.89 8.32 -9.20
CA ILE A 67 10.56 7.71 -9.40
C ILE A 67 10.38 7.40 -10.90
N THR A 68 10.96 6.29 -11.34
CA THR A 68 10.88 5.81 -12.73
C THR A 68 9.72 4.83 -12.95
N THR A 69 9.15 4.32 -11.86
CA THR A 69 8.09 3.30 -11.88
C THR A 69 6.93 3.75 -10.99
N ILE A 70 5.73 3.80 -11.57
CA ILE A 70 4.50 4.15 -10.86
C ILE A 70 3.70 2.85 -10.63
N PRO A 71 3.39 2.48 -9.38
CA PRO A 71 2.51 1.33 -9.14
C PRO A 71 1.10 1.63 -9.66
N LEU A 72 0.59 0.77 -10.54
CA LEU A 72 -0.79 0.83 -11.04
C LEU A 72 -1.62 -0.26 -10.36
N TRP A 73 -2.76 0.13 -9.79
CA TRP A 73 -3.77 -0.83 -9.35
C TRP A 73 -4.73 -1.08 -10.50
N VAL A 74 -4.64 -2.26 -11.10
CA VAL A 74 -5.54 -2.71 -12.16
C VAL A 74 -6.51 -3.72 -11.60
N THR A 75 -7.80 -3.51 -11.85
CA THR A 75 -8.83 -4.51 -11.56
C THR A 75 -9.26 -5.11 -12.88
N PHE A 76 -9.14 -6.43 -13.02
CA PHE A 76 -9.62 -7.17 -14.18
C PHE A 76 -11.05 -7.66 -13.90
N PRO A 77 -12.10 -6.98 -14.38
CA PRO A 77 -13.45 -7.53 -14.28
C PRO A 77 -13.49 -8.85 -15.04
N SER A 78 -14.19 -9.85 -14.50
CA SER A 78 -14.37 -11.18 -15.12
C SER A 78 -13.11 -12.02 -15.37
N LEU A 79 -12.02 -11.80 -14.62
CA LEU A 79 -10.87 -12.70 -14.65
C LEU A 79 -11.30 -14.13 -14.23
N PRO A 80 -11.07 -15.18 -15.03
CA PRO A 80 -11.48 -16.53 -14.68
C PRO A 80 -10.77 -17.04 -13.41
N VAL A 81 -11.47 -17.86 -12.60
CA VAL A 81 -11.00 -18.33 -11.28
C VAL A 81 -9.58 -18.93 -11.30
N GLY A 82 -9.23 -19.65 -12.38
CA GLY A 82 -7.91 -20.29 -12.55
C GLY A 82 -6.73 -19.32 -12.70
N PHE A 83 -6.96 -18.01 -12.82
CA PHE A 83 -5.92 -16.99 -12.87
C PHE A 83 -5.76 -16.21 -11.56
N TRP A 84 -6.57 -16.49 -10.53
CA TRP A 84 -6.50 -15.78 -9.25
C TRP A 84 -5.55 -16.40 -8.24
N SER A 85 -5.14 -17.66 -8.44
CA SER A 85 -4.29 -18.40 -7.50
C SER A 85 -3.12 -19.08 -8.21
N ASN A 86 -1.96 -19.07 -7.57
CA ASN A 86 -0.76 -19.75 -8.04
C ASN A 86 -0.85 -21.29 -7.91
N ASP A 87 -1.92 -21.81 -7.29
CA ASP A 87 -2.21 -23.24 -7.07
C ASP A 87 -2.98 -23.91 -8.22
N SER A 88 -3.04 -23.27 -9.40
CA SER A 88 -3.88 -23.78 -10.49
C SER A 88 -3.14 -24.72 -11.45
N PHE A 89 -2.19 -25.55 -10.98
CA PHE A 89 -1.67 -26.70 -11.74
C PHE A 89 -1.03 -27.73 -10.79
N GLU A 90 -1.85 -28.63 -10.24
CA GLU A 90 -1.46 -30.02 -9.94
C GLU A 90 -2.44 -30.97 -10.64
#